data_AF-A0A1N6QK52-F1
#
_entry.id   AF-A0A1N6QK52-F1
#
_cell.length_a   1.000
_cell.length_b   1.000
_cell.length_c   1.000
_cell.angle_alpha   90.00
_cell.angle_beta   90.00
_cell.angle_gamma   90.00
#
_symmetry.space_group_name_H-M   'P 1'
#
loop_
_entity.id
_entity.type
_entity.pdbx_description
1 polymer ?
#
loop_
_entity_poly.entity_id
_entity_poly.type
_entity_poly.pdbx_seq_one_letter_code
_entity_poly.pdbx_strand_id
1 'polypeptide(L)'
;MWFAFGVTTLLASCFWFFVYRRGNSWKSASFHPGYHVKKTLRRGRLTRLQIAVPAQTGPDLEIRPERLWDRFGKQIGLTKELQTGSVEFDRKLYLVTEDPRVTQLLRHEPQTLPLIERLFAETTQLGLHARKLIYRSDKLWLELDASGQPPLQLEASIASRLQSISRHLSAALQTTGSQQGNWLNRYRLTAVTLLAVSSGLLVHGLLNSYRIIQFPSSTILDIGELLRDSLTLGMLTLGVLIGATLTLLRGSSRAHSVLLEVVLVGSLGSVLTAFVLLRDINTEFDQSPATALAAEVQDSYTQKSRRLARRYYLSLDPVGAQSAPFQVSVSQALHRRVHKGQTLTVVLRSGLLGYRWVERINP
;
A
#
# COMPACT_ATOMS: atom_id res chain seq x y z
N MET A 1 13.04 16.94 -18.60
CA MET A 1 12.00 16.04 -19.20
C MET A 1 11.65 14.88 -18.28
N TRP A 2 12.60 14.33 -17.51
CA TRP A 2 12.35 13.19 -16.64
C TRP A 2 11.46 13.53 -15.45
N PHE A 3 11.52 14.77 -14.96
CA PHE A 3 10.57 15.26 -13.94
C PHE A 3 9.09 15.06 -14.37
N ALA A 4 8.73 15.46 -15.59
CA ALA A 4 7.37 15.32 -16.13
C ALA A 4 6.96 13.85 -16.33
N PHE A 5 7.89 12.99 -16.74
CA PHE A 5 7.68 11.54 -16.80
C PHE A 5 7.40 10.96 -15.41
N GLY A 6 8.13 11.44 -14.41
CA GLY A 6 7.95 11.11 -13.01
C GLY A 6 6.54 11.40 -12.49
N VAL A 7 6.06 12.63 -12.70
CA VAL A 7 4.71 13.07 -12.30
C VAL A 7 3.63 12.27 -13.04
N THR A 8 3.79 12.05 -14.35
CA THR A 8 2.83 11.27 -15.15
C THR A 8 2.72 9.82 -14.65
N THR A 9 3.86 9.20 -14.31
CA THR A 9 3.89 7.83 -13.77
C THR A 9 3.19 7.74 -12.42
N LEU A 10 3.36 8.76 -11.56
CA LEU A 10 2.67 8.85 -10.27
C LEU A 10 1.15 8.92 -10.47
N LEU A 11 0.68 9.83 -11.34
CA LEU A 11 -0.76 10.00 -11.63
C LEU A 11 -1.37 8.73 -12.25
N ALA A 12 -0.70 8.11 -13.21
CA ALA A 12 -1.15 6.87 -13.84
C ALA A 12 -1.23 5.71 -12.84
N SER A 13 -0.24 5.58 -11.95
CA SER A 13 -0.22 4.56 -10.90
C SER A 13 -1.37 4.78 -9.91
N CYS A 14 -1.61 6.04 -9.50
CA CYS A 14 -2.74 6.38 -8.64
C CYS A 14 -4.08 5.99 -9.29
N PHE A 15 -4.26 6.33 -10.57
CA PHE A 15 -5.49 6.03 -11.32
C PHE A 15 -5.70 4.53 -11.51
N TRP A 16 -4.66 3.78 -11.88
CA TRP A 16 -4.74 2.32 -12.02
C TRP A 16 -5.12 1.64 -10.71
N PHE A 17 -4.51 2.03 -9.58
CA PHE A 17 -4.87 1.50 -8.27
C PHE A 17 -6.30 1.86 -7.87
N PHE A 18 -6.77 3.06 -8.21
CA PHE A 18 -8.14 3.49 -7.97
C PHE A 18 -9.13 2.55 -8.69
N VAL A 19 -8.91 2.27 -9.97
CA VAL A 19 -9.74 1.35 -10.76
C VAL A 19 -9.67 -0.09 -10.22
N TYR A 20 -8.46 -0.58 -9.94
CA TYR A 20 -8.25 -1.93 -9.42
C TYR A 20 -8.95 -2.16 -8.08
N ARG A 21 -8.85 -1.22 -7.13
CA ARG A 21 -9.53 -1.33 -5.83
C ARG A 21 -11.05 -1.23 -5.93
N ARG A 22 -11.57 -0.55 -6.96
CA ARG A 22 -13.01 -0.49 -7.22
C ARG A 22 -13.55 -1.80 -7.80
N GLY A 23 -12.75 -2.53 -8.59
CA GLY A 23 -13.13 -3.72 -9.33
C GLY A 23 -13.15 -5.06 -8.58
N ASN A 24 -12.87 -5.09 -7.27
CA ASN A 24 -12.86 -6.33 -6.46
C ASN A 24 -14.28 -6.83 -6.12
N SER A 25 -15.11 -7.04 -7.15
CA SER A 25 -16.40 -7.72 -7.05
C SER A 25 -16.21 -9.24 -7.03
N TRP A 26 -17.03 -9.94 -6.24
CA TRP A 26 -17.09 -11.39 -6.24
C TRP A 26 -17.31 -11.96 -7.65
N LYS A 27 -16.39 -12.79 -8.12
CA LYS A 27 -16.56 -13.64 -9.31
C LYS A 27 -16.69 -15.09 -8.85
N SER A 28 -17.89 -15.66 -8.94
CA SER A 28 -18.18 -17.05 -8.55
C SER A 28 -17.50 -18.04 -9.50
N ALA A 29 -17.12 -19.20 -8.98
CA ALA A 29 -16.53 -20.30 -9.76
C ALA A 29 -17.49 -21.48 -9.96
N SER A 30 -18.45 -21.70 -9.04
CA SER A 30 -19.40 -22.81 -9.12
C SER A 30 -20.79 -22.39 -8.64
N PHE A 31 -21.83 -22.91 -9.29
CA PHE A 31 -23.24 -22.64 -9.01
C PHE A 31 -23.92 -23.90 -8.47
N HIS A 32 -24.63 -23.75 -7.34
CA HIS A 32 -25.52 -24.74 -6.79
C HIS A 32 -26.94 -24.13 -6.67
N PRO A 33 -28.00 -24.93 -6.67
CA PRO A 33 -29.35 -24.42 -6.42
C PRO A 33 -29.41 -23.65 -5.09
N GLY A 34 -29.58 -22.33 -5.15
CA GLY A 34 -29.71 -21.45 -3.98
C GLY A 34 -28.42 -20.91 -3.36
N TYR A 35 -27.22 -21.30 -3.84
CA TYR A 35 -25.96 -20.74 -3.36
C TYR A 35 -24.79 -20.88 -4.36
N HIS A 36 -23.77 -20.04 -4.22
CA HIS A 36 -22.54 -20.09 -5.00
C HIS A 36 -21.37 -20.48 -4.12
N VAL A 37 -20.43 -21.22 -4.70
CA VAL A 37 -19.21 -21.61 -4.00
C VAL A 37 -18.00 -21.16 -4.81
N LYS A 38 -16.97 -20.72 -4.08
CA LYS A 38 -15.64 -20.49 -4.62
C LYS A 38 -14.61 -21.17 -3.74
N LYS A 39 -13.88 -22.11 -4.32
CA LYS A 39 -12.78 -22.84 -3.68
C LYS A 39 -11.45 -22.30 -4.21
N THR A 40 -10.54 -21.96 -3.30
CA THR A 40 -9.17 -21.59 -3.66
C THR A 40 -8.23 -22.69 -3.20
N LEU A 41 -7.60 -23.35 -4.17
CA LEU A 41 -6.63 -24.43 -3.93
C LEU A 41 -5.21 -23.88 -4.03
N ARG A 42 -4.32 -24.31 -3.14
CA ARG A 42 -2.87 -24.07 -3.23
C ARG A 42 -2.16 -25.41 -3.11
N ARG A 43 -1.45 -25.82 -4.18
CA ARG A 43 -0.80 -27.13 -4.27
C ARG A 43 -1.78 -28.28 -3.98
N GLY A 44 -2.97 -28.23 -4.59
CA GLY A 44 -4.03 -29.23 -4.40
C GLY A 44 -4.76 -29.17 -3.04
N ARG A 45 -4.30 -28.40 -2.06
CA ARG A 45 -4.96 -28.23 -0.75
C ARG A 45 -5.94 -27.07 -0.78
N LEU A 46 -7.14 -27.26 -0.25
CA LEU A 46 -8.08 -26.16 -0.04
C LEU A 46 -7.51 -25.22 1.01
N THR A 47 -7.39 -23.95 0.64
CA THR A 47 -6.88 -22.88 1.54
C THR A 47 -7.96 -21.87 1.88
N ARG A 48 -8.92 -21.66 0.97
CA ARG A 48 -10.03 -20.75 1.18
C ARG A 48 -11.30 -21.30 0.57
N LEU A 49 -12.37 -21.26 1.35
CA LEU A 49 -13.72 -21.58 0.93
C LEU A 49 -14.57 -20.34 1.08
N GLN A 50 -15.34 -20.02 0.05
CA GLN A 50 -16.28 -18.93 0.12
C GLN A 50 -17.65 -19.42 -0.35
N ILE A 51 -18.68 -19.16 0.45
CA ILE A 51 -20.06 -19.61 0.22
C ILE A 51 -20.95 -18.38 0.22
N ALA A 52 -21.65 -18.14 -0.89
CA ALA A 52 -22.48 -16.97 -1.10
C ALA A 52 -23.93 -17.38 -1.36
N VAL A 53 -24.88 -16.64 -0.79
CA VAL A 53 -26.31 -16.80 -1.04
C VAL A 53 -26.87 -15.52 -1.64
N PRO A 54 -27.91 -15.59 -2.49
CA PRO A 54 -28.65 -14.41 -2.90
C PRO A 54 -29.18 -13.64 -1.68
N ALA A 55 -29.11 -12.33 -1.75
CA ALA A 55 -29.67 -11.41 -0.76
C ALA A 55 -30.38 -10.27 -1.49
N GLN A 56 -31.26 -9.55 -0.80
CA GLN A 56 -31.82 -8.34 -1.39
C GLN A 56 -30.75 -7.25 -1.52
N THR A 57 -31.05 -6.21 -2.31
CA THR A 57 -30.18 -5.05 -2.38
C THR A 57 -30.14 -4.35 -1.03
N GLY A 58 -28.95 -4.18 -0.49
CA GLY A 58 -28.74 -3.60 0.84
C GLY A 58 -27.40 -2.88 0.96
N PRO A 59 -27.12 -2.31 2.13
CA PRO A 59 -25.89 -1.57 2.40
C PRO A 59 -24.68 -2.49 2.42
N ASP A 60 -23.51 -1.88 2.20
CA ASP A 60 -22.22 -2.54 2.37
C ASP A 60 -21.99 -2.83 3.86
N LEU A 61 -21.92 -4.12 4.19
CA LEU A 61 -21.67 -4.61 5.53
C LEU A 61 -20.61 -5.71 5.48
N GLU A 62 -19.61 -5.62 6.34
CA GLU A 62 -18.64 -6.69 6.59
C GLU A 62 -18.51 -6.92 8.09
N ILE A 63 -18.60 -8.18 8.53
CA ILE A 63 -18.42 -8.61 9.92
C ILE A 63 -17.26 -9.59 9.94
N ARG A 64 -16.31 -9.41 10.85
CA ARG A 64 -15.11 -10.25 10.93
C ARG A 64 -14.64 -10.37 12.38
N PRO A 65 -13.78 -11.35 12.73
CA PRO A 65 -13.18 -11.38 14.05
C PRO A 65 -12.39 -10.10 14.32
N GLU A 66 -12.53 -9.57 15.53
CA GLU A 66 -11.82 -8.37 15.95
C GLU A 66 -10.32 -8.66 16.10
N ARG A 67 -9.49 -7.77 15.54
CA ARG A 67 -8.02 -7.85 15.57
C ARG A 67 -7.44 -6.85 16.55
N LEU A 68 -6.18 -7.08 16.93
CA LEU A 68 -5.43 -6.16 17.79
C LEU A 68 -5.39 -4.72 17.23
N TRP A 69 -5.23 -4.57 15.91
CA TRP A 69 -5.23 -3.26 15.26
C TRP A 69 -6.59 -2.56 15.27
N ASP A 70 -7.69 -3.32 15.30
CA ASP A 70 -9.02 -2.73 15.42
C ASP A 70 -9.18 -2.15 16.83
N ARG A 71 -8.79 -2.91 17.86
CA ARG A 71 -8.81 -2.48 19.26
C ARG A 71 -7.97 -1.24 19.49
N PHE A 72 -6.76 -1.22 18.93
CA PHE A 72 -5.90 -0.04 18.99
C PHE A 72 -6.60 1.18 18.35
N GLY A 73 -7.19 1.02 17.16
CA GLY A 73 -7.94 2.07 16.48
C GLY A 73 -9.12 2.60 17.29
N LYS A 74 -9.84 1.72 18.00
CA LYS A 74 -10.91 2.09 18.93
C LYS A 74 -10.37 2.86 20.13
N GLN A 75 -9.28 2.38 20.74
CA GLN A 75 -8.69 2.95 21.94
C GLN A 75 -8.21 4.39 21.74
N ILE A 76 -7.62 4.69 20.58
CA ILE A 76 -7.16 6.05 20.24
C ILE A 76 -8.28 6.95 19.69
N GLY A 77 -9.53 6.45 19.62
CA GLY A 77 -10.67 7.20 19.08
C GLY A 77 -10.62 7.46 17.57
N LEU A 78 -9.76 6.74 16.83
CA LEU A 78 -9.61 6.89 15.39
C LEU A 78 -10.83 6.36 14.64
N THR A 79 -11.34 5.21 15.09
CA THR A 79 -12.52 4.58 14.52
C THR A 79 -13.71 4.81 15.42
N LYS A 80 -14.77 5.43 14.89
CA LYS A 80 -16.07 5.43 15.54
C LYS A 80 -16.78 4.15 15.14
N GLU A 81 -16.37 3.05 15.76
CA GLU A 81 -17.07 1.79 15.53
C GLU A 81 -18.52 1.92 16.01
N LEU A 82 -19.42 1.44 15.18
CA LEU A 82 -20.81 1.38 15.51
C LEU A 82 -21.07 0.13 16.37
N GLN A 83 -21.13 0.34 17.69
CA GLN A 83 -21.38 -0.72 18.67
C GLN A 83 -22.79 -1.28 18.51
N THR A 84 -22.92 -2.60 18.55
CA THR A 84 -24.22 -3.28 18.45
C THR A 84 -24.97 -3.29 19.78
N GLY A 85 -24.29 -3.05 20.90
CA GLY A 85 -24.86 -3.11 22.24
C GLY A 85 -24.86 -4.53 22.83
N SER A 86 -24.47 -5.54 22.04
CA SER A 86 -24.15 -6.87 22.55
C SER A 86 -22.69 -6.92 22.96
N VAL A 87 -22.42 -6.99 24.26
CA VAL A 87 -21.05 -7.08 24.82
C VAL A 87 -20.30 -8.29 24.27
N GLU A 88 -20.99 -9.41 24.07
CA GLU A 88 -20.37 -10.60 23.50
C GLU A 88 -19.98 -10.41 22.04
N PHE A 89 -20.86 -9.80 21.25
CA PHE A 89 -20.61 -9.54 19.84
C PHE A 89 -19.47 -8.53 19.69
N ASP A 90 -19.58 -7.38 20.35
CA ASP A 90 -18.67 -6.24 20.21
C ASP A 90 -17.24 -6.57 20.73
N ARG A 91 -17.07 -7.62 21.54
CA ARG A 91 -15.77 -8.14 22.00
C ARG A 91 -15.14 -9.17 21.04
N LYS A 92 -15.96 -9.94 20.33
CA LYS A 92 -15.50 -11.07 19.48
C LYS A 92 -15.39 -10.65 18.01
N LEU A 93 -16.31 -9.82 17.55
CA LEU A 93 -16.53 -9.46 16.16
C LEU A 93 -16.42 -7.94 15.99
N TYR A 94 -15.96 -7.54 14.81
CA TYR A 94 -15.80 -6.16 14.39
C TYR A 94 -16.75 -5.88 13.23
N LEU A 95 -17.55 -4.82 13.37
CA LEU A 95 -18.53 -4.38 12.38
C LEU A 95 -17.93 -3.32 11.47
N VAL A 96 -17.71 -3.67 10.20
CA VAL A 96 -17.24 -2.75 9.14
C VAL A 96 -18.44 -2.30 8.32
N THR A 97 -18.98 -1.14 8.65
CA THR A 97 -19.98 -0.45 7.85
C THR A 97 -19.85 1.05 8.02
N GLU A 98 -20.19 1.80 6.98
CA GLU A 98 -20.30 3.27 7.03
C GLU A 98 -21.76 3.72 7.04
N ASP A 99 -22.70 2.76 7.08
CA ASP A 99 -24.13 3.03 7.09
C ASP A 99 -24.69 2.90 8.51
N PRO A 100 -25.05 4.02 9.18
CA PRO A 100 -25.55 3.99 10.55
C PRO A 100 -26.86 3.20 10.69
N ARG A 101 -27.62 3.03 9.60
CA ARG A 101 -28.85 2.24 9.58
C ARG A 101 -28.59 0.78 9.86
N VAL A 102 -27.45 0.24 9.42
CA VAL A 102 -27.07 -1.15 9.69
C VAL A 102 -26.94 -1.40 11.18
N THR A 103 -26.37 -0.47 11.92
CA THR A 103 -26.21 -0.62 13.37
C THR A 103 -27.53 -0.45 14.10
N GLN A 104 -28.36 0.50 13.67
CA GLN A 104 -29.72 0.62 14.21
C GLN A 104 -30.49 -0.68 13.96
N LEU A 105 -30.42 -1.22 12.76
CA LEU A 105 -31.03 -2.49 12.39
C LEU A 105 -30.55 -3.63 13.29
N LEU A 106 -29.23 -3.81 13.42
CA LEU A 106 -28.67 -4.87 14.25
C LEU A 106 -29.01 -4.71 15.75
N ARG A 107 -29.23 -3.48 16.23
CA ARG A 107 -29.70 -3.21 17.60
C ARG A 107 -31.15 -3.59 17.82
N HIS A 108 -32.02 -3.36 16.82
CA HIS A 108 -33.45 -3.61 16.95
C HIS A 108 -33.88 -5.02 16.54
N GLU A 109 -32.99 -5.79 15.89
CA GLU A 109 -33.23 -7.17 15.48
C GLU A 109 -32.43 -8.16 16.35
N PRO A 110 -32.89 -8.48 17.58
CA PRO A 110 -32.13 -9.23 18.57
C PRO A 110 -31.78 -10.66 18.14
N GLN A 111 -32.45 -11.18 17.10
CA GLN A 111 -32.21 -12.53 16.58
C GLN A 111 -31.01 -12.61 15.63
N THR A 112 -30.63 -11.51 14.98
CA THR A 112 -29.59 -11.55 13.94
C THR A 112 -28.19 -11.74 14.51
N LEU A 113 -27.84 -11.03 15.58
CA LEU A 113 -26.49 -11.10 16.17
C LEU A 113 -26.17 -12.52 16.70
N PRO A 114 -27.05 -13.20 17.46
CA PRO A 114 -26.80 -14.57 17.91
C PRO A 114 -26.65 -15.58 16.76
N LEU A 115 -27.37 -15.39 15.65
CA LEU A 115 -27.21 -16.25 14.46
C LEU A 115 -25.83 -16.09 13.83
N ILE A 116 -25.34 -14.85 13.76
CA ILE A 116 -24.00 -14.56 13.25
C ILE A 116 -22.93 -15.13 14.20
N GLU A 117 -23.06 -14.90 15.51
CA GLU A 117 -22.12 -15.45 16.50
C GLU A 117 -22.05 -16.98 16.45
N ARG A 118 -23.20 -17.66 16.39
CA ARG A 118 -23.27 -19.12 16.24
C ARG A 118 -22.60 -19.57 14.96
N LEU A 119 -22.82 -18.90 13.84
CA LEU A 119 -22.18 -19.23 12.57
C LEU A 119 -20.64 -19.17 12.67
N PHE A 120 -20.09 -18.13 13.32
CA PHE A 120 -18.64 -18.01 13.55
C PHE A 120 -18.11 -19.07 14.54
N ALA A 121 -18.86 -19.39 15.60
CA ALA A 121 -18.48 -20.39 16.58
C ALA A 121 -18.47 -21.82 16.00
N GLU A 122 -19.54 -22.21 15.30
CA GLU A 122 -19.70 -23.55 14.72
C GLU A 122 -18.67 -23.80 13.60
N THR A 123 -18.38 -22.80 12.76
CA THR A 123 -17.33 -22.95 11.74
C THR A 123 -15.97 -23.24 12.38
N THR A 124 -15.67 -22.57 13.51
CA THR A 124 -14.46 -22.83 14.31
C THR A 124 -14.44 -24.26 14.87
N GLN A 125 -15.58 -24.76 15.38
CA GLN A 125 -15.70 -26.15 15.87
C GLN A 125 -15.49 -27.19 14.75
N LEU A 126 -15.82 -26.85 13.51
CA LEU A 126 -15.62 -27.69 12.33
C LEU A 126 -14.18 -27.62 11.78
N GLY A 127 -13.25 -27.00 12.50
CA GLY A 127 -11.86 -26.85 12.08
C GLY A 127 -11.67 -25.84 10.94
N LEU A 128 -12.62 -24.92 10.76
CA LEU A 128 -12.56 -23.85 9.76
C LEU A 128 -12.53 -22.50 10.46
N HIS A 129 -11.70 -21.58 9.97
CA HIS A 129 -11.65 -20.25 10.55
C HIS A 129 -12.52 -19.29 9.73
N ALA A 130 -13.64 -18.84 10.31
CA ALA A 130 -14.47 -17.80 9.70
C ALA A 130 -13.72 -16.47 9.69
N ARG A 131 -13.33 -16.04 8.48
CA ARG A 131 -12.53 -14.85 8.26
C ARG A 131 -13.38 -13.60 8.20
N LYS A 132 -14.51 -13.66 7.49
CA LYS A 132 -15.47 -12.56 7.37
C LYS A 132 -16.80 -12.99 6.74
N LEU A 133 -17.87 -12.35 7.17
CA LEU A 133 -19.21 -12.36 6.60
C LEU A 133 -19.43 -11.03 5.87
N ILE A 134 -19.82 -11.04 4.61
CA ILE A 134 -19.96 -9.84 3.79
C ILE A 134 -21.34 -9.79 3.14
N TYR A 135 -22.02 -8.66 3.27
CA TYR A 135 -23.23 -8.30 2.55
C TYR A 135 -22.89 -7.17 1.57
N ARG A 136 -22.98 -7.45 0.26
CA ARG A 136 -22.70 -6.47 -0.81
C ARG A 136 -23.26 -6.98 -2.14
N SER A 137 -23.77 -6.08 -2.98
CA SER A 137 -24.20 -6.39 -4.36
C SER A 137 -25.14 -7.61 -4.42
N ASP A 138 -26.22 -7.54 -3.65
CA ASP A 138 -27.31 -8.53 -3.65
C ASP A 138 -26.87 -9.94 -3.21
N LYS A 139 -25.79 -10.01 -2.44
CA LYS A 139 -25.20 -11.26 -1.96
C LYS A 139 -24.77 -11.13 -0.51
N LEU A 140 -25.01 -12.19 0.24
CA LEU A 140 -24.42 -12.43 1.55
C LEU A 140 -23.47 -13.63 1.43
N TRP A 141 -22.21 -13.47 1.81
CA TRP A 141 -21.26 -14.58 1.74
C TRP A 141 -20.32 -14.65 2.93
N LEU A 142 -19.92 -15.87 3.26
CA LEU A 142 -18.93 -16.17 4.28
C LEU A 142 -17.62 -16.59 3.61
N GLU A 143 -16.52 -16.00 4.06
CA GLU A 143 -15.17 -16.40 3.71
C GLU A 143 -14.54 -17.17 4.88
N LEU A 144 -14.07 -18.38 4.57
CA LEU A 144 -13.49 -19.34 5.51
C LEU A 144 -12.06 -19.65 5.07
N ASP A 145 -11.12 -19.61 6.01
CA ASP A 145 -9.83 -20.25 5.83
C ASP A 145 -9.98 -21.73 6.20
N ALA A 146 -9.51 -22.61 5.29
CA ALA A 146 -9.64 -24.05 5.43
C ALA A 146 -8.26 -24.70 5.53
N SER A 147 -8.11 -25.65 6.45
CA SER A 147 -6.91 -26.49 6.60
C SER A 147 -7.26 -27.95 6.36
N GLY A 148 -7.69 -28.29 5.14
CA GLY A 148 -8.05 -29.67 4.80
C GLY A 148 -9.22 -29.78 3.84
N GLN A 149 -9.74 -30.99 3.70
CA GLN A 149 -10.97 -31.24 2.94
C GLN A 149 -12.19 -30.97 3.83
N PRO A 150 -13.07 -30.05 3.44
CA PRO A 150 -14.28 -29.78 4.21
C PRO A 150 -15.23 -30.98 4.11
N PRO A 151 -16.09 -31.21 5.12
CA PRO A 151 -17.14 -32.22 5.05
C PRO A 151 -18.05 -32.01 3.82
N LEU A 152 -18.47 -33.10 3.18
CA LEU A 152 -19.30 -33.08 1.95
C LEU A 152 -20.61 -32.27 2.09
N GLN A 153 -21.16 -32.14 3.30
CA GLN A 153 -22.43 -31.44 3.58
C GLN A 153 -22.25 -30.05 4.20
N LEU A 154 -21.01 -29.62 4.42
CA LEU A 154 -20.72 -28.35 5.07
C LEU A 154 -21.28 -27.17 4.28
N GLU A 155 -21.12 -27.18 2.96
CA GLU A 155 -21.47 -26.05 2.10
C GLU A 155 -22.96 -25.75 2.16
N ALA A 156 -23.81 -26.78 2.08
CA ALA A 156 -25.26 -26.65 2.18
C ALA A 156 -25.70 -26.19 3.59
N SER A 157 -25.07 -26.70 4.65
CA SER A 157 -25.35 -26.29 6.04
C SER A 157 -24.99 -24.82 6.29
N ILE A 158 -23.85 -24.34 5.79
CA ILE A 158 -23.48 -22.93 5.88
C ILE A 158 -24.40 -22.07 5.00
N ALA A 159 -24.73 -22.53 3.79
CA ALA A 159 -25.63 -21.81 2.90
C ALA A 159 -27.02 -21.61 3.53
N SER A 160 -27.61 -22.62 4.17
CA SER A 160 -28.91 -22.49 4.84
C SER A 160 -28.89 -21.47 5.98
N ARG A 161 -27.81 -21.44 6.77
CA ARG A 161 -27.60 -20.43 7.82
C ARG A 161 -27.45 -19.03 7.25
N LEU A 162 -26.68 -18.88 6.17
CA LEU A 162 -26.55 -17.62 5.45
C LEU A 162 -27.89 -17.17 4.87
N GLN A 163 -28.71 -18.06 4.32
CA GLN A 163 -30.05 -17.72 3.85
C GLN A 163 -30.94 -17.23 5.01
N SER A 164 -30.83 -17.84 6.19
CA SER A 164 -31.55 -17.35 7.38
C SER A 164 -31.11 -15.94 7.76
N ILE A 165 -29.81 -15.70 7.89
CA ILE A 165 -29.27 -14.37 8.21
C ILE A 165 -29.66 -13.34 7.13
N SER A 166 -29.58 -13.73 5.85
CA SER A 166 -29.97 -12.90 4.71
C SER A 166 -31.45 -12.48 4.79
N ARG A 167 -32.35 -13.38 5.17
CA ARG A 167 -33.78 -13.07 5.35
C ARG A 167 -34.02 -12.06 6.47
N HIS A 168 -33.41 -12.25 7.65
CA HIS A 168 -33.55 -11.31 8.77
C HIS A 168 -32.99 -9.93 8.41
N LEU A 169 -31.78 -9.88 7.84
CA LEU A 169 -31.18 -8.62 7.38
C LEU A 169 -32.06 -7.93 6.33
N SER A 170 -32.57 -8.67 5.35
CA SER A 170 -33.41 -8.11 4.29
C SER A 170 -34.73 -7.58 4.83
N ALA A 171 -35.41 -8.32 5.71
CA ALA A 171 -36.67 -7.89 6.34
C ALA A 171 -36.48 -6.60 7.13
N ALA A 172 -35.40 -6.51 7.91
CA ALA A 172 -35.13 -5.33 8.71
C ALA A 172 -34.59 -4.13 7.88
N LEU A 173 -34.01 -4.39 6.71
CA LEU A 173 -33.64 -3.32 5.77
C LEU A 173 -34.87 -2.71 5.08
N GLN A 174 -35.90 -3.52 4.79
CA GLN A 174 -37.15 -3.03 4.20
C GLN A 174 -37.87 -2.03 5.12
N THR A 175 -37.81 -2.23 6.44
CA THR A 175 -38.45 -1.31 7.41
C THR A 175 -37.71 0.02 7.55
N THR A 176 -36.42 0.08 7.23
CA THR A 176 -35.57 1.26 7.48
C THR A 176 -35.53 2.26 6.29
N GLY A 177 -36.19 1.94 5.17
CA GLY A 177 -36.31 2.83 4.01
C GLY A 177 -35.05 2.89 3.13
N SER A 178 -35.26 2.99 1.81
CA SER A 178 -34.23 2.81 0.77
C SER A 178 -33.38 4.05 0.46
N GLN A 179 -33.21 5.00 1.39
CA GLN A 179 -32.33 6.15 1.14
C GLN A 179 -30.86 5.72 1.15
N GLN A 180 -30.36 5.17 0.03
CA GLN A 180 -28.94 4.95 -0.22
C GLN A 180 -28.23 6.30 -0.28
N GLY A 181 -27.80 6.79 0.88
CA GLY A 181 -27.11 8.05 0.99
C GLY A 181 -25.76 8.03 0.27
N ASN A 182 -25.46 9.12 -0.44
CA ASN A 182 -24.16 9.45 -1.04
C ASN A 182 -22.96 9.37 -0.06
N TRP A 183 -23.22 9.22 1.24
CA TRP A 183 -22.23 9.11 2.31
C TRP A 183 -21.23 7.96 2.11
N LEU A 184 -21.71 6.79 1.66
CA LEU A 184 -20.88 5.61 1.39
C LEU A 184 -19.81 5.89 0.32
N ASN A 185 -20.11 6.78 -0.63
CA ASN A 185 -19.18 7.14 -1.68
C ASN A 185 -18.06 8.04 -1.15
N ARG A 186 -18.32 8.93 -0.17
CA ARG A 186 -17.32 9.91 0.28
C ARG A 186 -16.12 9.22 0.96
N TYR A 187 -16.33 8.48 2.05
CA TYR A 187 -15.21 7.84 2.76
C TYR A 187 -14.48 6.82 1.90
N ARG A 188 -15.21 6.08 1.06
CA ARG A 188 -14.62 5.12 0.14
C ARG A 188 -13.73 5.81 -0.88
N LEU A 189 -14.19 6.89 -1.52
CA LEU A 189 -13.39 7.65 -2.47
C LEU A 189 -12.17 8.27 -1.79
N THR A 190 -12.35 8.90 -0.62
CA THR A 190 -11.24 9.46 0.17
C THR A 190 -10.20 8.40 0.53
N ALA A 191 -10.62 7.24 1.02
CA ALA A 191 -9.72 6.14 1.35
C ALA A 191 -8.95 5.64 0.12
N VAL A 192 -9.65 5.43 -1.00
CA VAL A 192 -9.00 4.97 -2.24
C VAL A 192 -8.01 6.03 -2.75
N THR A 193 -8.35 7.32 -2.68
CA THR A 193 -7.45 8.41 -3.10
C THR A 193 -6.19 8.47 -2.23
N LEU A 194 -6.33 8.44 -0.89
CA LEU A 194 -5.18 8.45 0.03
C LEU A 194 -4.25 7.26 -0.23
N LEU A 195 -4.82 6.07 -0.43
CA LEU A 195 -4.06 4.85 -0.70
C LEU A 195 -3.41 4.87 -2.09
N ALA A 196 -4.09 5.45 -3.08
CA ALA A 196 -3.56 5.66 -4.41
C ALA A 196 -2.35 6.59 -4.38
N VAL A 197 -2.43 7.73 -3.68
CA VAL A 197 -1.31 8.67 -3.50
C VAL A 197 -0.14 7.98 -2.81
N SER A 198 -0.37 7.30 -1.69
CA SER A 198 0.67 6.57 -0.95
C SER A 198 1.35 5.49 -1.82
N SER A 199 0.57 4.66 -2.51
CA SER A 199 1.08 3.62 -3.40
C SER A 199 1.82 4.21 -4.61
N GLY A 200 1.31 5.32 -5.14
CA GLY A 200 1.89 6.05 -6.25
C GLY A 200 3.28 6.58 -5.91
N LEU A 201 3.46 7.16 -4.72
CA LEU A 201 4.77 7.58 -4.22
C LEU A 201 5.73 6.39 -4.17
N LEU A 202 5.31 5.24 -3.65
CA LEU A 202 6.16 4.06 -3.62
C LEU A 202 6.56 3.58 -5.02
N VAL A 203 5.61 3.45 -5.93
CA VAL A 203 5.88 3.00 -7.32
C VAL A 203 6.81 3.99 -8.01
N HIS A 204 6.55 5.29 -7.90
CA HIS A 204 7.39 6.34 -8.48
C HIS A 204 8.82 6.30 -7.93
N GLY A 205 8.97 6.24 -6.60
CA GLY A 205 10.27 6.16 -5.93
C GLY A 205 11.05 4.91 -6.35
N LEU A 206 10.40 3.74 -6.42
CA LEU A 206 11.04 2.48 -6.83
C LEU A 206 11.49 2.50 -8.30
N LEU A 207 10.62 2.96 -9.21
CA LEU A 207 10.93 3.00 -10.65
C LEU A 207 12.10 3.95 -10.94
N ASN A 208 12.11 5.13 -10.32
CA ASN A 208 13.20 6.08 -10.52
C ASN A 208 14.48 5.68 -9.77
N SER A 209 14.37 5.06 -8.60
CA SER A 209 15.55 4.46 -7.95
C SER A 209 16.18 3.39 -8.84
N TYR A 210 15.35 2.54 -9.45
CA TYR A 210 15.82 1.55 -10.43
C TYR A 210 16.48 2.22 -11.65
N ARG A 211 15.88 3.31 -12.17
CA ARG A 211 16.47 4.11 -13.27
C ARG A 211 17.86 4.62 -12.89
N ILE A 212 18.03 5.23 -11.73
CA ILE A 212 19.32 5.77 -11.26
C ILE A 212 20.36 4.65 -11.12
N ILE A 213 19.93 3.49 -10.63
CA ILE A 213 20.76 2.29 -10.46
C ILE A 213 21.22 1.72 -11.81
N GLN A 214 20.37 1.72 -12.83
CA GLN A 214 20.69 1.13 -14.14
C GLN A 214 21.40 2.10 -15.09
N PHE A 215 21.07 3.39 -15.01
CA PHE A 215 21.55 4.43 -15.93
C PHE A 215 22.18 5.59 -15.14
N PRO A 216 23.36 5.38 -14.53
CA PRO A 216 24.06 6.43 -13.79
C PRO A 216 24.55 7.50 -14.78
N SER A 217 23.83 8.62 -14.85
CA SER A 217 24.16 9.78 -15.69
C SER A 217 24.91 10.86 -14.90
N SER A 218 24.64 10.97 -13.61
CA SER A 218 25.25 11.96 -12.71
C SER A 218 25.44 11.35 -11.32
N THR A 219 26.65 11.49 -10.78
CA THR A 219 27.01 11.04 -9.42
C THR A 219 26.95 12.24 -8.48
N ILE A 220 26.10 12.19 -7.47
CA ILE A 220 26.09 13.18 -6.38
C ILE A 220 27.17 12.82 -5.37
N LEU A 221 27.99 13.80 -5.02
CA LEU A 221 29.08 13.65 -4.04
C LEU A 221 28.54 13.76 -2.60
N ASP A 222 27.63 14.70 -2.37
CA ASP A 222 27.10 15.01 -1.03
C ASP A 222 25.88 14.12 -0.67
N ILE A 223 26.02 12.81 -0.84
CA ILE A 223 24.90 11.85 -0.68
C ILE A 223 24.33 11.81 0.74
N GLY A 224 25.17 12.06 1.75
CA GLY A 224 24.74 12.08 3.15
C GLY A 224 23.77 13.22 3.46
N GLU A 225 24.06 14.42 2.96
CA GLU A 225 23.19 15.58 3.10
C GLU A 225 21.89 15.40 2.32
N LEU A 226 22.00 14.93 1.08
CA LEU A 226 20.83 14.60 0.26
C LEU A 226 19.93 13.57 0.98
N LEU A 227 20.48 12.51 1.56
CA LEU A 227 19.72 11.50 2.29
C LEU A 227 19.03 12.08 3.53
N ARG A 228 19.73 12.90 4.31
CA ARG A 228 19.15 13.59 5.48
C ARG A 228 17.96 14.46 5.07
N ASP A 229 18.13 15.26 4.03
CA ASP A 229 17.10 16.20 3.58
C ASP A 229 15.92 15.45 2.93
N SER A 230 16.20 14.36 2.22
CA SER A 230 15.19 13.43 1.68
C SER A 230 14.39 12.75 2.78
N LEU A 231 15.04 12.35 3.88
CA LEU A 231 14.37 11.77 5.04
C LEU A 231 13.46 12.82 5.69
N THR A 232 13.95 14.04 5.90
CA THR A 232 13.16 15.15 6.46
C THR A 232 11.93 15.44 5.61
N LEU A 233 12.10 15.65 4.30
CA LEU A 233 11.01 15.95 3.37
C LEU A 233 10.04 14.76 3.22
N GLY A 234 10.57 13.54 3.19
CA GLY A 234 9.78 12.31 3.16
C GLY A 234 8.91 12.14 4.41
N MET A 235 9.47 12.46 5.59
CA MET A 235 8.74 12.43 6.87
C MET A 235 7.69 13.53 6.97
N LEU A 236 7.97 14.75 6.47
CA LEU A 236 6.97 15.82 6.36
C LEU A 236 5.81 15.40 5.45
N THR A 237 6.12 14.84 4.28
CA THR A 237 5.11 14.33 3.34
C THR A 237 4.26 13.23 3.97
N LEU A 238 4.89 12.30 4.70
CA LEU A 238 4.19 11.26 5.44
C LEU A 238 3.29 11.86 6.53
N GLY A 239 3.77 12.85 7.28
CA GLY A 239 3.01 13.57 8.29
C GLY A 239 1.74 14.21 7.71
N VAL A 240 1.85 14.83 6.53
CA VAL A 240 0.69 15.37 5.79
C VAL A 240 -0.29 14.26 5.41
N LEU A 241 0.19 13.12 4.89
CA LEU A 241 -0.69 11.99 4.55
C LEU A 241 -1.38 11.37 5.77
N ILE A 242 -0.66 11.25 6.89
CA ILE A 242 -1.22 10.80 8.17
C ILE A 242 -2.29 11.79 8.63
N GLY A 243 -1.98 13.08 8.69
CA GLY A 243 -2.93 14.13 9.08
C GLY A 243 -4.18 14.15 8.19
N ALA A 244 -4.01 14.03 6.87
CA ALA A 244 -5.13 13.91 5.93
C ALA A 244 -5.96 12.64 6.16
N THR A 245 -5.31 11.52 6.48
CA THR A 245 -6.02 10.26 6.81
C THR A 245 -6.84 10.40 8.09
N LEU A 246 -6.24 10.93 9.16
CA LEU A 246 -6.90 11.12 10.45
C LEU A 246 -8.08 12.09 10.37
N THR A 247 -7.95 13.17 9.59
CA THR A 247 -8.99 14.20 9.46
C THR A 247 -10.10 13.80 8.49
N LEU A 248 -9.76 13.32 7.29
CA LEU A 248 -10.74 13.05 6.24
C LEU A 248 -11.47 11.71 6.42
N LEU A 249 -10.87 10.74 7.13
CA LEU A 249 -11.49 9.47 7.46
C LEU A 249 -11.93 9.37 8.93
N ARG A 250 -11.96 10.50 9.65
CA ARG A 250 -12.41 10.50 11.05
C ARG A 250 -13.82 9.90 11.13
N GLY A 251 -13.96 8.89 11.99
CA GLY A 251 -15.22 8.19 12.21
C GLY A 251 -15.49 7.04 11.24
N SER A 252 -14.68 6.85 10.19
CA SER A 252 -14.81 5.67 9.33
C SER A 252 -14.31 4.42 10.05
N SER A 253 -15.05 3.32 9.88
CA SER A 253 -14.64 1.98 10.34
C SER A 253 -13.32 1.51 9.71
N ARG A 254 -12.94 2.09 8.56
CA ARG A 254 -11.73 1.70 7.81
C ARG A 254 -10.52 2.59 8.09
N ALA A 255 -10.67 3.66 8.88
CA ALA A 255 -9.63 4.67 9.07
C ALA A 255 -8.29 4.07 9.53
N HIS A 256 -8.31 3.16 10.50
CA HIS A 256 -7.10 2.51 11.02
C HIS A 256 -6.38 1.65 9.98
N SER A 257 -7.13 0.89 9.15
CA SER A 257 -6.55 0.04 8.11
C SER A 257 -5.93 0.89 7.00
N VAL A 258 -6.57 2.00 6.64
CA VAL A 258 -6.02 2.96 5.68
C VAL A 258 -4.76 3.61 6.25
N LEU A 259 -4.81 4.04 7.52
CA LEU A 259 -3.67 4.65 8.20
C LEU A 259 -2.47 3.71 8.25
N LEU A 260 -2.66 2.44 8.62
CA LEU A 260 -1.57 1.46 8.65
C LEU A 260 -0.93 1.30 7.27
N GLU A 261 -1.73 1.23 6.21
CA GLU A 261 -1.23 1.12 4.85
C GLU A 261 -0.51 2.41 4.41
N VAL A 262 -1.03 3.60 4.76
CA VAL A 262 -0.35 4.89 4.53
C VAL A 262 0.98 4.96 5.28
N VAL A 263 1.06 4.49 6.52
CA VAL A 263 2.32 4.47 7.28
C VAL A 263 3.32 3.50 6.66
N LEU A 264 2.93 2.27 6.34
CA LEU A 264 3.85 1.26 5.82
C LEU A 264 4.30 1.55 4.38
N VAL A 265 3.35 1.81 3.49
CA VAL A 265 3.63 2.06 2.06
C VAL A 265 4.13 3.48 1.86
N GLY A 266 3.50 4.45 2.53
CA GLY A 266 3.77 5.86 2.34
C GLY A 266 5.09 6.30 2.96
N SER A 267 5.57 5.69 4.06
CA SER A 267 6.88 6.03 4.63
C SER A 267 8.03 5.71 3.67
N LEU A 268 8.08 4.47 3.18
CA LEU A 268 9.09 4.07 2.20
C LEU A 268 8.93 4.85 0.90
N GLY A 269 7.69 5.00 0.42
CA GLY A 269 7.42 5.69 -0.83
C GLY A 269 7.74 7.18 -0.81
N SER A 270 7.46 7.88 0.30
CA SER A 270 7.73 9.31 0.43
C SER A 270 9.23 9.59 0.50
N VAL A 271 10.01 8.81 1.25
CA VAL A 271 11.47 8.98 1.34
C VAL A 271 12.15 8.69 0.01
N LEU A 272 11.79 7.58 -0.66
CA LEU A 272 12.37 7.26 -1.98
C LEU A 272 12.00 8.31 -3.04
N THR A 273 10.75 8.79 -3.03
CA THR A 273 10.32 9.85 -3.94
C THR A 273 11.04 11.16 -3.65
N ALA A 274 11.14 11.56 -2.38
CA ALA A 274 11.86 12.77 -1.98
C ALA A 274 13.33 12.72 -2.43
N PHE A 275 13.99 11.58 -2.25
CA PHE A 275 15.37 11.37 -2.70
C PHE A 275 15.53 11.55 -4.21
N VAL A 276 14.67 10.91 -5.00
CA VAL A 276 14.70 11.02 -6.45
C VAL A 276 14.43 12.46 -6.88
N LEU A 277 13.41 13.10 -6.32
CA LEU A 277 13.01 14.45 -6.73
C LEU A 277 14.06 15.49 -6.33
N LEU A 278 14.62 15.43 -5.11
CA LEU A 278 15.68 16.33 -4.69
C LEU A 278 16.93 16.16 -5.57
N ARG A 279 17.32 14.91 -5.87
CA ARG A 279 18.40 14.62 -6.83
C ARG A 279 18.12 15.24 -8.19
N ASP A 280 16.97 14.92 -8.78
CA ASP A 280 16.65 15.33 -10.14
C ASP A 280 16.49 16.85 -10.22
N ILE A 281 15.85 17.50 -9.23
CA ILE A 281 15.78 18.97 -9.12
C ILE A 281 17.18 19.58 -9.04
N ASN A 282 18.02 19.02 -8.17
CA ASN A 282 19.38 19.50 -7.97
C ASN A 282 20.24 19.41 -9.23
N THR A 283 20.02 18.41 -10.10
CA THR A 283 20.83 18.23 -11.33
C THR A 283 20.20 18.82 -12.59
N GLU A 284 18.88 18.70 -12.79
CA GLU A 284 18.23 19.12 -14.04
C GLU A 284 18.05 20.63 -14.14
N PHE A 285 17.90 21.31 -13.00
CA PHE A 285 17.72 22.76 -12.94
C PHE A 285 19.00 23.51 -12.52
N ASP A 286 20.14 22.81 -12.49
CA ASP A 286 21.42 23.41 -12.13
C ASP A 286 21.99 24.27 -13.26
N GLN A 287 22.08 25.57 -13.00
CA GLN A 287 22.71 26.55 -13.89
C GLN A 287 24.05 27.05 -13.36
N SER A 288 24.56 26.45 -12.28
CA SER A 288 25.84 26.85 -11.70
C SER A 288 27.00 26.66 -12.68
N PRO A 289 28.03 27.53 -12.61
CA PRO A 289 29.21 27.40 -13.46
C PRO A 289 29.94 26.10 -13.16
N ALA A 290 30.33 25.39 -14.22
CA ALA A 290 31.09 24.15 -14.11
C ALA A 290 32.53 24.45 -13.63
N THR A 291 32.96 23.78 -12.57
CA THR A 291 34.29 23.91 -12.00
C THR A 291 35.12 22.68 -12.36
N ALA A 292 36.25 22.89 -13.03
CA ALA A 292 37.19 21.83 -13.36
C ALA A 292 38.14 21.60 -12.17
N LEU A 293 38.15 20.37 -11.66
CA LEU A 293 39.01 19.93 -10.56
C LEU A 293 39.96 18.85 -11.09
N ALA A 294 41.27 19.06 -10.95
CA ALA A 294 42.24 17.99 -11.19
C ALA A 294 42.16 16.99 -10.03
N ALA A 295 42.04 15.70 -10.33
CA ALA A 295 41.99 14.64 -9.33
C ALA A 295 42.83 13.44 -9.75
N GLU A 296 43.69 12.95 -8.86
CA GLU A 296 44.52 11.78 -9.08
C GLU A 296 43.74 10.49 -8.79
N VAL A 297 43.93 9.48 -9.62
CA VAL A 297 43.28 8.18 -9.46
C VAL A 297 44.04 7.37 -8.42
N GLN A 298 43.49 7.26 -7.21
CA GLN A 298 44.09 6.48 -6.12
C GLN A 298 43.85 4.99 -6.28
N ASP A 299 42.66 4.61 -6.74
CA ASP A 299 42.29 3.22 -6.95
C ASP A 299 41.19 3.08 -8.01
N SER A 300 41.13 1.89 -8.63
CA SER A 300 40.10 1.52 -9.59
C SER A 300 39.61 0.11 -9.27
N TYR A 301 38.31 -0.05 -9.07
CA TYR A 301 37.77 -1.36 -8.73
C TYR A 301 36.42 -1.64 -9.36
N THR A 302 36.09 -2.93 -9.39
CA THR A 302 34.90 -3.44 -10.05
C THR A 302 34.02 -4.18 -9.04
N GLN A 303 32.74 -3.83 -8.97
CA GLN A 303 31.76 -4.55 -8.16
C GLN A 303 30.93 -5.48 -9.04
N LYS A 304 30.99 -6.79 -8.77
CA LYS A 304 30.15 -7.80 -9.42
C LYS A 304 28.94 -8.09 -8.54
N SER A 305 27.74 -8.03 -9.11
CA SER A 305 26.51 -8.50 -8.47
C SER A 305 26.03 -9.79 -9.13
N ARG A 306 25.43 -10.71 -8.37
CA ARG A 306 24.86 -11.96 -8.93
C ARG A 306 23.69 -11.72 -9.89
N ARG A 307 22.99 -10.59 -9.76
CA ARG A 307 21.75 -10.28 -10.51
C ARG A 307 21.82 -8.96 -11.30
N LEU A 308 22.83 -8.14 -11.09
CA LEU A 308 22.97 -6.83 -11.73
C LEU A 308 24.24 -6.78 -12.58
N ALA A 309 24.23 -5.89 -13.57
CA ALA A 309 25.40 -5.63 -14.39
C ALA A 309 26.61 -5.23 -13.54
N ARG A 310 27.81 -5.58 -14.03
CA ARG A 310 29.08 -5.23 -13.41
C ARG A 310 29.22 -3.69 -13.36
N ARG A 311 29.58 -3.16 -12.19
CA ARG A 311 29.81 -1.73 -11.99
C ARG A 311 31.28 -1.43 -11.82
N TYR A 312 31.66 -0.25 -12.28
CA TYR A 312 33.04 0.23 -12.29
C TYR A 312 33.11 1.52 -11.49
N TYR A 313 34.11 1.62 -10.62
CA TYR A 313 34.30 2.75 -9.74
C TYR A 313 35.76 3.22 -9.77
N LEU A 314 35.94 4.53 -9.65
CA LEU A 314 37.23 5.17 -9.42
C LEU A 314 37.20 5.85 -8.05
N SER A 315 38.28 5.70 -7.29
CA SER A 315 38.57 6.50 -6.10
C SER A 315 39.49 7.64 -6.52
N LEU A 316 39.03 8.87 -6.34
CA LEU A 316 39.69 10.08 -6.83
C LEU A 316 40.10 10.96 -5.66
N ASP A 317 41.33 11.47 -5.72
CA ASP A 317 41.89 12.38 -4.73
C ASP A 317 42.13 13.78 -5.34
N PRO A 318 41.43 14.82 -4.87
CA PRO A 318 41.56 16.18 -5.37
C PRO A 318 42.99 16.72 -5.28
N VAL A 319 43.58 17.12 -6.40
CA VAL A 319 44.92 17.74 -6.42
C VAL A 319 44.81 19.20 -5.98
N GLY A 320 45.51 19.56 -4.91
CA GLY A 320 45.64 20.96 -4.46
C GLY A 320 44.41 21.55 -3.75
N ALA A 321 43.33 20.79 -3.58
CA ALA A 321 42.16 21.20 -2.81
C ALA A 321 42.10 20.44 -1.48
N GLN A 322 41.70 21.09 -0.39
CA GLN A 322 41.44 20.44 0.92
C GLN A 322 40.15 19.60 0.92
N SER A 323 39.82 18.96 -0.20
CA SER A 323 38.63 18.12 -0.33
C SER A 323 38.99 16.67 -0.04
N ALA A 324 38.11 15.97 0.69
CA ALA A 324 38.29 14.55 0.95
C ALA A 324 38.25 13.73 -0.36
N PRO A 325 38.98 12.61 -0.44
CA PRO A 325 38.85 11.66 -1.54
C PRO A 325 37.39 11.24 -1.73
N PHE A 326 36.97 11.06 -2.98
CA PHE A 326 35.61 10.69 -3.31
C PHE A 326 35.56 9.59 -4.37
N GLN A 327 34.46 8.84 -4.35
CA GLN A 327 34.25 7.72 -5.26
C GLN A 327 33.23 8.08 -6.33
N VAL A 328 33.53 7.74 -7.59
CA VAL A 328 32.61 7.96 -8.71
C VAL A 328 32.36 6.67 -9.47
N SER A 329 31.11 6.43 -9.85
CA SER A 329 30.77 5.36 -10.79
C SER A 329 31.06 5.82 -12.22
N VAL A 330 31.80 5.01 -12.97
CA VAL A 330 32.23 5.34 -14.33
C VAL A 330 31.78 4.28 -15.34
N SER A 331 31.81 4.63 -16.62
CA SER A 331 31.59 3.66 -17.68
C SER A 331 32.73 2.64 -17.75
N GLN A 332 32.43 1.44 -18.24
CA GLN A 332 33.44 0.41 -18.50
C GLN A 332 34.57 0.92 -19.43
N ALA A 333 34.21 1.75 -20.41
CA ALA A 333 35.17 2.32 -21.35
C ALA A 333 36.15 3.27 -20.65
N LEU A 334 35.66 4.14 -19.77
CA LEU A 334 36.53 5.05 -19.01
C LEU A 334 37.41 4.26 -18.02
N HIS A 335 36.82 3.32 -17.27
CA HIS A 335 37.59 2.49 -16.33
C HIS A 335 38.73 1.71 -17.01
N ARG A 336 38.57 1.27 -18.26
CA ARG A 336 39.64 0.56 -18.99
C ARG A 336 40.76 1.46 -19.48
N ARG A 337 40.53 2.77 -19.59
CA ARG A 337 41.50 3.75 -20.09
C ARG A 337 42.31 4.40 -18.98
N VAL A 338 41.76 4.42 -17.78
CA VAL A 338 42.32 5.12 -16.62
C VAL A 338 43.23 4.19 -15.81
N HIS A 339 44.38 4.72 -15.36
CA HIS A 339 45.37 3.99 -14.56
C HIS A 339 45.55 4.66 -13.20
N LYS A 340 45.96 3.90 -12.18
CA LYS A 340 46.33 4.45 -10.87
C LYS A 340 47.48 5.47 -11.03
N GLY A 341 47.39 6.60 -10.35
CA GLY A 341 48.33 7.73 -10.46
C GLY A 341 48.06 8.68 -11.62
N GLN A 342 47.12 8.34 -12.52
CA GLN A 342 46.73 9.26 -13.59
C GLN A 342 45.92 10.42 -13.00
N THR A 343 46.24 11.64 -13.42
CA THR A 343 45.44 12.83 -13.11
C THR A 343 44.32 12.99 -14.13
N LEU A 344 43.07 13.04 -13.67
CA LEU A 344 41.89 13.29 -14.49
C LEU A 344 41.37 14.70 -14.23
N THR A 345 40.71 15.30 -15.21
CA THR A 345 39.94 16.53 -15.01
C THR A 345 38.48 16.16 -14.73
N VAL A 346 38.05 16.34 -13.49
CA VAL A 346 36.67 16.13 -13.04
C VAL A 346 35.93 17.45 -13.13
N VAL A 347 34.86 17.50 -13.92
CA VAL A 347 34.01 18.68 -14.03
C VAL A 347 32.85 18.54 -13.05
N LEU A 348 32.85 19.41 -12.05
CA LEU A 348 31.87 19.46 -10.98
C LEU A 348 30.92 20.63 -11.15
N ARG A 349 29.70 20.48 -10.67
CA ARG A 349 28.77 21.58 -10.46
C ARG A 349 28.30 21.62 -9.02
N SER A 350 27.88 22.80 -8.55
CA SER A 350 27.43 22.97 -7.17
C SER A 350 26.05 22.35 -6.92
N GLY A 351 25.24 22.13 -7.96
CA GLY A 351 23.84 21.74 -7.82
C GLY A 351 22.95 22.92 -7.47
N LEU A 352 21.68 22.86 -7.90
CA LEU A 352 20.69 23.89 -7.56
C LEU A 352 20.42 23.96 -6.05
N LEU A 353 20.43 22.81 -5.38
CA LEU A 353 20.16 22.67 -3.94
C LEU A 353 21.47 22.63 -3.11
N GLY A 354 22.62 22.88 -3.75
CA GLY A 354 23.93 22.83 -3.11
C GLY A 354 24.55 21.44 -3.01
N TYR A 355 23.90 20.39 -3.52
CA TYR A 355 24.51 19.05 -3.57
C TYR A 355 25.42 18.97 -4.79
N ARG A 356 26.73 18.88 -4.56
CA ARG A 356 27.70 18.81 -5.65
C ARG A 356 27.53 17.52 -6.42
N TRP A 357 27.68 17.61 -7.73
CA TRP A 357 27.58 16.45 -8.61
C TRP A 357 28.59 16.50 -9.75
N VAL A 358 28.96 15.31 -10.21
CA VAL A 358 29.92 15.12 -11.30
C VAL A 358 29.18 15.19 -12.63
N GLU A 359 29.48 16.20 -13.44
CA GLU A 359 28.93 16.39 -14.78
C GLU A 359 29.65 15.50 -15.80
N ARG A 360 30.98 15.51 -15.79
CA ARG A 360 31.81 14.68 -16.67
C ARG A 360 33.22 14.48 -16.10
N ILE A 361 33.88 13.42 -16.55
CA ILE A 361 35.28 13.11 -16.23
C ILE A 361 36.05 13.00 -17.55
N ASN A 362 37.09 13.82 -17.69
CA ASN A 362 37.97 13.82 -18.85
C ASN A 362 39.33 13.20 -18.46
N PRO A 363 39.78 12.14 -19.15
CA PRO A 363 41.02 11.44 -18.84
C PRO A 363 42.30 12.15 -19.30
#